data_AF-A0A7S0CGT6-F1
#
_entry.id   AF-A0A7S0CGT6-F1
#
_cell.length_a   1.000
_cell.length_b   1.000
_cell.length_c   1.000
_cell.angle_alpha   90.00
_cell.angle_beta   90.00
_cell.angle_gamma   90.00
#
_symmetry.space_group_name_H-M   'P 1'
#
loop_
_entity.id
_entity.type
_entity.pdbx_description
1 polymer ?
#
loop_
_entity_poly.entity_id
_entity_poly.type
_entity_poly.pdbx_seq_one_letter_code
_entity_poly.pdbx_strand_id
1 'polypeptide(L)'
;IIATGASSGIGQATVKKLKSLGATVVSGSRTEGNLDLSDLSSVKSFVRTTMNKIIINDDNNNDDDYIILACAAEICNMDKKREEEEEEKNLSVDGFDKSFATNHIGLQAMLMEIEKLNSKKPAMVVIVGSKLERNGLVDPEIMLKHRGKKLNDRPDEEYTAVKHYSDTKLCNQMLSTALLERWPETKVFSVSPGMVDT
;
A
#
# COMPACT_ATOMS: atom_id res chain seq x y z
N ILE A 1 4.53 -14.51 6.54
CA ILE A 1 4.54 -13.40 5.55
C ILE A 1 3.13 -12.86 5.39
N ILE A 2 2.96 -11.54 5.42
CA ILE A 2 1.70 -10.85 5.11
C ILE A 2 1.87 -10.15 3.76
N ALA A 3 1.00 -10.39 2.78
CA ALA A 3 1.12 -9.82 1.44
C ALA A 3 -0.16 -9.11 0.99
N THR A 4 -0.02 -7.95 0.34
CA THR A 4 -1.13 -7.23 -0.32
C THR A 4 -1.05 -7.32 -1.84
N GLY A 5 -2.18 -7.17 -2.54
CA GLY A 5 -2.19 -7.18 -4.00
C GLY A 5 -1.81 -8.54 -4.60
N ALA A 6 -2.16 -9.63 -3.90
CA ALA A 6 -1.69 -10.97 -4.22
C ALA A 6 -2.55 -11.75 -5.24
N SER A 7 -3.63 -11.17 -5.76
CA SER A 7 -4.57 -11.88 -6.65
C SER A 7 -4.22 -11.80 -8.12
N SER A 8 -3.31 -10.91 -8.55
CA SER A 8 -2.88 -10.79 -9.94
C SER A 8 -1.40 -10.38 -10.07
N GLY A 9 -0.88 -10.48 -11.30
CA GLY A 9 0.43 -9.97 -11.70
C GLY A 9 1.59 -10.41 -10.80
N ILE A 10 2.47 -9.45 -10.49
CA ILE A 10 3.69 -9.68 -9.70
C ILE A 10 3.37 -10.16 -8.29
N GLY A 11 2.32 -9.63 -7.65
CA GLY A 11 1.93 -10.01 -6.29
C GLY A 11 1.53 -11.48 -6.22
N GLN A 12 0.71 -11.95 -7.17
CA GLN A 12 0.32 -13.36 -7.26
C GLN A 12 1.53 -14.27 -7.52
N ALA A 13 2.38 -13.92 -8.49
CA ALA A 13 3.57 -14.69 -8.79
C ALA A 13 4.51 -14.79 -7.58
N THR A 14 4.68 -13.69 -6.84
CA THR A 14 5.50 -13.61 -5.63
C THR A 14 4.94 -14.51 -4.52
N VAL A 15 3.64 -14.40 -4.21
CA VAL A 15 3.01 -15.23 -3.17
C VAL A 15 3.05 -16.72 -3.54
N LYS A 16 2.80 -17.07 -4.80
CA LYS A 16 2.88 -18.47 -5.27
C LYS A 16 4.30 -19.02 -5.09
N LYS A 17 5.32 -18.25 -5.46
CA LYS A 17 6.72 -18.67 -5.31
C LYS A 17 7.09 -18.84 -3.83
N LEU A 18 6.73 -17.90 -2.96
CA LEU A 18 7.02 -17.98 -1.53
C LEU A 18 6.35 -19.21 -0.88
N LYS A 19 5.07 -19.47 -1.19
CA LYS A 19 4.38 -20.69 -0.75
C LYS A 19 5.10 -21.96 -1.23
N SER A 20 5.57 -22.00 -2.48
CA SER A 20 6.33 -23.15 -3.01
C SER A 20 7.68 -23.39 -2.32
N LEU A 21 8.23 -22.35 -1.66
CA LEU A 21 9.44 -22.43 -0.87
C LEU A 21 9.16 -22.77 0.61
N GLY A 22 7.91 -23.10 0.97
CA GLY A 22 7.50 -23.48 2.31
C GLY A 22 7.11 -22.32 3.22
N ALA A 23 7.03 -21.08 2.71
CA ALA A 23 6.63 -19.95 3.53
C ALA A 23 5.13 -19.97 3.86
N THR A 24 4.79 -19.72 5.13
CA THR A 24 3.41 -19.42 5.53
C THR A 24 3.06 -18.00 5.10
N VAL A 25 2.09 -17.88 4.19
CA VAL A 25 1.65 -16.59 3.63
C VAL A 25 0.17 -16.35 3.93
N VAL A 26 -0.11 -15.23 4.61
CA VAL A 26 -1.44 -14.62 4.68
C VAL A 26 -1.47 -13.49 3.65
N SER A 27 -2.39 -13.54 2.70
CA SER A 27 -2.48 -12.55 1.65
C SER A 27 -3.87 -11.96 1.51
N GLY A 28 -3.95 -10.70 1.12
CA GLY A 28 -5.20 -9.97 0.92
C GLY A 28 -5.22 -9.18 -0.39
N SER A 29 -6.41 -9.13 -0.98
CA SER A 29 -6.80 -8.37 -2.16
C SER A 29 -8.33 -8.20 -2.19
N ARG A 30 -8.84 -7.44 -3.16
CA ARG A 30 -10.29 -7.25 -3.35
C ARG A 30 -11.03 -8.55 -3.69
N THR A 31 -10.37 -9.47 -4.39
CA THR A 31 -10.97 -10.72 -4.87
C THR A 31 -10.67 -11.91 -3.97
N GLU A 32 -9.60 -11.85 -3.19
CA GLU A 32 -9.15 -12.92 -2.30
C GLU A 32 -8.63 -12.36 -0.97
N GLY A 33 -9.04 -12.94 0.15
CA GLY A 33 -8.51 -12.55 1.47
C GLY A 33 -9.11 -11.26 2.05
N ASN A 34 -10.19 -10.74 1.47
CA ASN A 34 -11.02 -9.63 2.00
C ASN A 34 -10.24 -8.36 2.37
N LEU A 35 -9.32 -7.93 1.50
CA LEU A 35 -8.54 -6.70 1.70
C LEU A 35 -8.70 -5.77 0.50
N ASP A 36 -9.49 -4.72 0.69
CA ASP A 36 -9.49 -3.56 -0.19
C ASP A 36 -8.66 -2.44 0.46
N LEU A 37 -7.52 -2.10 -0.14
CA LEU A 37 -6.67 -1.01 0.35
C LEU A 37 -7.30 0.37 0.14
N SER A 38 -8.33 0.47 -0.70
CA SER A 38 -9.11 1.71 -0.85
C SER A 38 -10.24 1.85 0.19
N ASP A 39 -10.39 0.90 1.12
CA ASP A 39 -11.36 0.94 2.21
C ASP A 39 -10.65 0.76 3.56
N LEU A 40 -10.57 1.83 4.35
CA LEU A 40 -9.89 1.81 5.66
C LEU A 40 -10.53 0.86 6.67
N SER A 41 -11.84 0.57 6.55
CA SER A 41 -12.52 -0.41 7.39
C SER A 41 -12.13 -1.84 6.99
N SER A 42 -12.03 -2.11 5.68
CA SER A 42 -11.49 -3.37 5.16
C SER A 42 -10.06 -3.61 5.65
N VAL A 43 -9.18 -2.60 5.55
CA VAL A 43 -7.80 -2.65 6.04
C VAL A 43 -7.75 -2.99 7.53
N LYS A 44 -8.50 -2.29 8.38
CA LYS A 44 -8.51 -2.55 9.83
C LYS A 44 -8.98 -3.97 10.16
N SER A 45 -10.03 -4.43 9.47
CA SER A 45 -10.57 -5.78 9.65
C SER A 45 -9.54 -6.85 9.30
N PHE A 46 -8.92 -6.72 8.13
CA PHE A 46 -7.87 -7.62 7.66
C PHE A 46 -6.69 -7.68 8.63
N VAL A 47 -6.20 -6.53 9.09
CA VAL A 47 -5.08 -6.46 10.04
C VAL A 47 -5.46 -7.14 11.36
N ARG A 48 -6.63 -6.85 11.93
CA ARG A 48 -7.07 -7.48 13.19
C ARG A 48 -7.17 -8.99 13.07
N THR A 49 -7.81 -9.49 12.02
CA THR A 49 -7.90 -10.94 11.79
C THR A 49 -6.52 -11.57 11.60
N THR A 50 -5.62 -10.91 10.88
CA THR A 50 -4.27 -11.43 10.62
C THR A 50 -3.41 -11.40 11.87
N MET A 51 -3.41 -10.29 12.61
CA MET A 51 -2.62 -10.14 13.84
C MET A 51 -3.13 -11.06 14.95
N ASN A 52 -4.44 -11.24 15.12
CA ASN A 52 -4.96 -12.22 16.07
C ASN A 52 -4.47 -13.64 15.76
N LYS A 53 -4.41 -14.02 14.47
CA LYS A 53 -3.86 -15.33 14.07
C LYS A 53 -2.36 -15.44 14.37
N ILE A 54 -1.61 -14.36 14.21
CA ILE A 54 -0.18 -14.34 14.51
C ILE A 54 0.03 -14.46 16.03
N ILE A 55 -0.62 -13.59 16.81
CA ILE A 55 -0.51 -13.53 18.28
C ILE A 55 -0.94 -14.86 18.92
N ILE A 56 -2.07 -15.45 18.50
CA ILE A 56 -2.53 -16.75 19.06
C ILE A 56 -1.52 -17.88 18.79
N ASN A 57 -0.82 -17.84 17.65
CA ASN A 57 0.18 -18.86 17.33
C ASN A 57 1.53 -18.61 18.05
N ASP A 58 1.75 -17.40 18.56
CA ASP A 58 2.98 -16.95 19.26
C ASP A 58 3.04 -17.46 20.72
N ASP A 59 1.92 -17.83 21.33
CA ASP A 59 1.84 -18.42 22.69
C ASP A 59 2.67 -19.73 22.86
N ASN A 60 3.18 -20.29 21.76
CA ASN A 60 4.15 -21.40 21.77
C ASN A 60 5.62 -20.96 21.97
N ASN A 61 5.89 -19.68 22.27
CA ASN A 61 7.23 -19.14 22.52
C ASN A 61 8.15 -19.21 21.29
N ASN A 62 7.56 -19.27 20.09
CA ASN A 62 8.29 -19.17 18.84
C ASN A 62 8.45 -17.69 18.50
N ASP A 63 9.66 -17.17 18.59
CA ASP A 63 10.02 -15.79 18.23
C ASP A 63 9.93 -15.53 16.71
N ASP A 64 8.90 -16.08 16.05
CA ASP A 64 8.74 -16.13 14.61
C ASP A 64 8.57 -14.71 14.06
N ASP A 65 9.61 -14.26 13.37
CA ASP A 65 9.59 -13.00 12.65
C ASP A 65 8.61 -13.05 11.48
N TYR A 66 7.87 -11.96 11.29
CA TYR A 66 7.01 -11.79 10.12
C TYR A 66 7.50 -10.66 9.22
N ILE A 67 7.15 -10.79 7.94
CA ILE A 67 7.52 -9.89 6.86
C ILE A 67 6.25 -9.35 6.21
N ILE A 68 6.27 -8.08 5.82
CA ILE A 68 5.22 -7.46 5.01
C ILE A 68 5.70 -7.29 3.57
N LEU A 69 4.88 -7.75 2.61
CA LEU A 69 5.07 -7.56 1.18
C LEU A 69 3.92 -6.71 0.62
N ALA A 70 4.18 -5.44 0.35
CA ALA A 70 3.19 -4.51 -0.17
C ALA A 70 3.27 -4.45 -1.71
N CYS A 71 2.49 -5.30 -2.38
CA CYS A 71 2.55 -5.46 -3.85
C CYS A 71 1.39 -4.77 -4.59
N ALA A 72 0.49 -4.09 -3.90
CA ALA A 72 -0.63 -3.41 -4.55
C ALA A 72 -0.18 -2.22 -5.42
N ALA A 73 -0.78 -2.12 -6.60
CA ALA A 73 -0.61 -1.02 -7.52
C ALA A 73 -1.92 -0.81 -8.30
N GLU A 74 -2.36 0.45 -8.40
CA GLU A 74 -3.53 0.88 -9.13
C GLU A 74 -3.22 2.16 -9.89
N ILE A 75 -3.62 2.21 -11.16
CA ILE A 75 -3.61 3.39 -12.01
C ILE A 75 -5.05 3.56 -12.49
N CYS A 76 -5.75 4.57 -11.98
CA CYS A 76 -7.07 4.93 -12.50
C CYS A 76 -6.88 5.76 -13.77
N ASN A 77 -7.37 5.24 -14.91
CA ASN A 77 -7.40 6.01 -16.15
C ASN A 77 -8.49 7.07 -16.01
N MET A 78 -8.09 8.30 -15.72
CA MET A 78 -8.94 9.47 -15.85
C MET A 78 -8.95 9.86 -17.33
N ASP A 79 -10.08 9.65 -18.02
CA ASP A 79 -10.27 10.27 -19.33
C ASP A 79 -10.34 11.78 -19.16
N LYS A 80 -9.84 12.51 -20.16
CA LYS A 80 -9.75 13.97 -20.14
C LYS A 80 -11.14 14.60 -20.21
N LYS A 81 -11.80 14.73 -19.05
CA LYS A 81 -12.70 15.81 -18.64
C LYS A 81 -13.20 15.46 -17.23
N ARG A 82 -12.82 16.28 -16.24
CA ARG A 82 -13.43 16.22 -14.91
C ARG A 82 -14.86 16.72 -15.00
N GLU A 83 -15.78 15.86 -15.43
CA GLU A 83 -17.19 16.06 -15.11
C GLU A 83 -17.37 15.70 -13.63
N GLU A 84 -18.11 16.52 -12.87
CA GLU A 84 -18.25 16.36 -11.40
C GLU A 84 -18.71 14.93 -11.00
N GLU A 85 -19.50 14.27 -11.86
CA GLU A 85 -19.94 12.88 -11.67
C GLU A 85 -18.83 11.83 -11.87
N GLU A 86 -17.81 12.10 -12.70
CA GLU A 86 -16.65 11.20 -12.85
C GLU A 86 -15.67 11.35 -11.69
N GLU A 87 -15.60 12.54 -11.07
CA GLU A 87 -14.73 12.79 -9.93
C GLU A 87 -15.16 11.97 -8.70
N GLU A 88 -16.48 11.86 -8.43
CA GLU A 88 -17.01 11.00 -7.36
C GLU A 88 -16.73 9.50 -7.59
N LYS A 89 -16.79 9.03 -8.85
CA LYS A 89 -16.50 7.62 -9.18
C LYS A 89 -15.03 7.22 -8.95
N ASN A 90 -14.14 8.22 -8.88
CA ASN A 90 -12.72 8.03 -8.66
C ASN A 90 -12.29 8.26 -7.21
N LEU A 91 -13.26 8.44 -6.31
CA LEU A 91 -13.02 8.44 -4.88
C LEU A 91 -13.18 7.03 -4.29
N SER A 92 -12.32 6.74 -3.32
CA SER A 92 -12.52 5.67 -2.35
C SER A 92 -13.72 5.96 -1.45
N VAL A 93 -14.18 4.94 -0.73
CA VAL A 93 -15.26 5.06 0.27
C VAL A 93 -14.94 6.07 1.38
N ASP A 94 -13.65 6.30 1.65
CA ASP A 94 -13.16 7.28 2.62
C ASP A 94 -12.94 8.69 2.02
N GLY A 95 -13.26 8.88 0.73
CA GLY A 95 -13.21 10.17 0.05
C GLY A 95 -11.80 10.65 -0.35
N PHE A 96 -10.85 9.73 -0.49
CA PHE A 96 -9.55 9.97 -1.15
C PHE A 96 -9.61 9.53 -2.62
N ASP A 97 -8.79 10.13 -3.48
CA ASP A 97 -8.53 9.57 -4.81
C ASP A 97 -8.18 8.08 -4.72
N LYS A 98 -8.78 7.26 -5.59
CA LYS A 98 -8.71 5.80 -5.50
C LYS A 98 -7.32 5.22 -5.75
N SER A 99 -6.53 5.82 -6.64
CA SER A 99 -5.14 5.39 -6.87
C SER A 99 -4.29 5.70 -5.64
N PHE A 100 -4.46 6.89 -5.06
CA PHE A 100 -3.76 7.28 -3.83
C PHE A 100 -4.20 6.44 -2.62
N ALA A 101 -5.50 6.18 -2.51
CA ALA A 101 -6.09 5.32 -1.48
C ALA A 101 -5.44 3.92 -1.52
N THR A 102 -5.47 3.28 -2.68
CA THR A 102 -4.96 1.92 -2.88
C THR A 102 -3.44 1.85 -2.76
N ASN A 103 -2.71 2.76 -3.40
CA ASN A 103 -1.25 2.67 -3.51
C ASN A 103 -0.54 3.09 -2.22
N HIS A 104 -1.12 4.00 -1.44
CA HIS A 104 -0.45 4.63 -0.31
C HIS A 104 -1.27 4.62 0.98
N ILE A 105 -2.47 5.22 1.00
CA ILE A 105 -3.21 5.43 2.26
C ILE A 105 -3.59 4.10 2.92
N GLY A 106 -4.10 3.13 2.16
CA GLY A 106 -4.42 1.81 2.68
C GLY A 106 -3.20 1.08 3.23
N LEU A 107 -2.06 1.18 2.53
CA LEU A 107 -0.80 0.61 2.99
C LEU A 107 -0.31 1.29 4.28
N GLN A 108 -0.31 2.61 4.32
CA GLN A 108 0.08 3.37 5.51
C GLN A 108 -0.82 3.03 6.70
N ALA A 109 -2.14 2.99 6.49
CA ALA A 109 -3.11 2.63 7.51
C ALA A 109 -2.92 1.19 8.00
N MET A 110 -2.61 0.25 7.11
CA MET A 110 -2.30 -1.13 7.46
C MET A 110 -1.09 -1.19 8.40
N LEU A 111 0.01 -0.51 8.05
CA LEU A 111 1.24 -0.48 8.86
C LEU A 111 1.02 0.18 10.23
N MET A 112 0.26 1.27 10.29
CA MET A 112 -0.09 1.93 11.55
C MET A 112 -1.00 1.07 12.43
N GLU A 113 -1.98 0.36 11.84
CA GLU A 113 -2.85 -0.53 12.62
C GLU A 113 -2.08 -1.74 13.15
N ILE A 114 -1.13 -2.28 12.37
CA ILE A 114 -0.19 -3.31 12.84
C ILE A 114 0.61 -2.81 14.04
N GLU A 115 1.17 -1.60 13.95
CA GLU A 115 1.93 -1.02 15.04
C GLU A 115 1.12 -0.83 16.32
N LYS A 116 -0.18 -0.50 16.21
CA LYS A 116 -1.08 -0.37 17.36
C LYS A 116 -1.40 -1.71 18.02
N LEU A 117 -1.58 -2.76 17.23
CA LEU A 117 -2.05 -4.06 17.70
C LEU A 117 -0.90 -5.00 18.12
N ASN A 118 0.31 -4.75 17.65
CA ASN A 118 1.46 -5.59 17.93
C ASN A 118 2.68 -4.75 18.36
N SER A 119 3.21 -5.06 19.54
CA SER A 119 4.45 -4.45 20.03
C SER A 119 5.63 -4.83 19.13
N LYS A 120 5.69 -6.09 18.66
CA LYS A 120 6.71 -6.59 17.73
C LYS A 120 6.46 -6.07 16.32
N LYS A 121 7.42 -5.31 15.77
CA LYS A 121 7.39 -4.82 14.39
C LYS A 121 7.81 -5.92 13.42
N PRO A 122 7.43 -5.84 12.14
CA PRO A 122 7.90 -6.80 11.15
C PRO A 122 9.43 -6.77 11.09
N ALA A 123 10.07 -7.93 10.91
CA ALA A 123 11.51 -7.98 10.69
C ALA A 123 11.91 -7.32 9.36
N MET A 124 10.98 -7.33 8.39
CA MET A 124 11.18 -6.70 7.09
C MET A 124 9.86 -6.19 6.50
N VAL A 125 9.93 -5.03 5.84
CA VAL A 125 8.87 -4.48 4.99
C VAL A 125 9.45 -4.29 3.59
N VAL A 126 8.80 -4.89 2.58
CA VAL A 126 9.15 -4.70 1.18
C VAL A 126 7.99 -4.01 0.48
N ILE A 127 8.23 -2.83 -0.09
CA ILE A 127 7.25 -2.04 -0.81
C ILE A 127 7.55 -2.08 -2.31
N VAL A 128 6.55 -2.43 -3.12
CA VAL A 128 6.67 -2.37 -4.58
C VAL A 128 6.54 -0.92 -5.04
N GLY A 129 7.70 -0.34 -5.36
CA GLY A 129 7.87 0.99 -5.92
C GLY A 129 7.69 1.02 -7.44
N SER A 130 8.23 2.06 -8.06
CA SER A 130 8.33 2.20 -9.51
C SER A 130 9.71 2.77 -9.84
N LYS A 131 9.99 3.19 -11.08
CA LYS A 131 11.01 4.23 -11.34
C LYS A 131 10.37 5.60 -11.60
N LEU A 132 9.03 5.63 -11.69
CA LEU A 132 8.26 6.82 -12.05
C LEU A 132 8.16 7.80 -10.88
N GLU A 133 8.37 7.37 -9.63
CA GLU A 133 8.40 8.22 -8.44
C GLU A 133 9.39 9.39 -8.55
N ARG A 134 10.45 9.26 -9.35
CA ARG A 134 11.40 10.36 -9.63
C ARG A 134 10.76 11.56 -10.32
N ASN A 135 9.60 11.36 -10.94
CA ASN A 135 8.79 12.38 -11.60
C ASN A 135 7.55 12.76 -10.76
N GLY A 136 7.41 12.20 -9.57
CA GLY A 136 6.32 12.48 -8.65
C GLY A 136 6.47 13.87 -8.01
N LEU A 137 5.35 14.44 -7.63
CA LEU A 137 5.24 15.70 -6.92
C LEU A 137 4.31 15.51 -5.72
N VAL A 138 4.83 15.77 -4.52
CA VAL A 138 4.06 15.77 -3.28
C VAL A 138 4.38 17.06 -2.55
N ASP A 139 3.36 17.87 -2.29
CA ASP A 139 3.47 19.11 -1.55
C ASP A 139 2.89 18.92 -0.14
N PRO A 140 3.74 18.97 0.92
CA PRO A 140 3.30 18.81 2.30
C PRO A 140 2.26 19.85 2.75
N GLU A 141 2.35 21.10 2.30
CA GLU A 141 1.42 22.15 2.69
C GLU A 141 0.04 21.91 2.08
N ILE A 142 0.00 21.54 0.80
CA ILE A 142 -1.24 21.15 0.12
C ILE A 142 -1.85 19.90 0.78
N MET A 143 -1.03 18.90 1.07
CA MET A 143 -1.47 17.68 1.76
C MET A 143 -2.09 18.00 3.13
N LEU A 144 -1.43 18.83 3.94
CA LEU A 144 -1.95 19.24 5.25
C LEU A 144 -3.25 20.04 5.11
N LYS A 145 -3.27 21.04 4.22
CA LYS A 145 -4.44 21.89 3.95
C LYS A 145 -5.66 21.08 3.53
N HIS A 146 -5.47 20.09 2.67
CA HIS A 146 -6.52 19.26 2.12
C HIS A 146 -6.70 17.92 2.85
N ARG A 147 -6.05 17.74 4.00
CA ARG A 147 -6.12 16.51 4.84
C ARG A 147 -5.86 15.23 4.04
N GLY A 148 -4.88 15.28 3.15
CA GLY A 148 -4.47 14.16 2.31
C GLY A 148 -5.37 13.89 1.10
N LYS A 149 -6.44 14.66 0.87
CA LYS A 149 -7.30 14.46 -0.32
C LYS A 149 -6.67 14.95 -1.62
N LYS A 150 -5.62 15.77 -1.53
CA LYS A 150 -4.90 16.33 -2.67
C LYS A 150 -3.40 16.32 -2.38
N LEU A 151 -2.62 15.73 -3.31
CA LEU A 151 -1.17 15.54 -3.17
C LEU A 151 -0.34 16.78 -3.50
N ASN A 152 -0.83 17.59 -4.44
CA ASN A 152 -0.15 18.76 -4.99
C ASN A 152 -1.18 19.67 -5.69
N ASP A 153 -0.79 20.87 -6.08
CA ASP A 153 -1.63 21.85 -6.77
C ASP A 153 -1.48 21.81 -8.30
N ARG A 154 -0.99 20.69 -8.87
CA ARG A 154 -0.79 20.52 -10.31
C ARG A 154 -2.03 20.96 -11.09
N PRO A 155 -1.89 21.84 -12.10
CA PRO A 155 -3.00 22.26 -12.94
C PRO A 155 -3.65 21.08 -13.66
N ASP A 156 -4.94 21.16 -13.89
CA ASP A 156 -5.73 20.09 -14.52
C ASP A 156 -5.25 19.77 -15.94
N GLU A 157 -4.80 20.79 -16.66
CA GLU A 157 -4.22 20.68 -18.01
C GLU A 157 -2.95 19.81 -18.03
N GLU A 158 -2.21 19.78 -16.92
CA GLU A 158 -1.00 19.01 -16.76
C GLU A 158 -1.23 17.62 -16.16
N TYR A 159 -2.44 17.35 -15.67
CA TYR A 159 -2.77 16.10 -15.01
C TYR A 159 -2.80 14.94 -16.01
N THR A 160 -2.16 13.83 -15.64
CA THR A 160 -2.31 12.54 -16.32
C THR A 160 -2.33 11.43 -15.27
N ALA A 161 -3.02 10.33 -15.57
CA ALA A 161 -3.05 9.15 -14.69
C ALA A 161 -1.63 8.65 -14.33
N VAL A 162 -0.70 8.71 -15.29
CA VAL A 162 0.71 8.32 -15.08
C VAL A 162 1.45 9.28 -14.15
N LYS A 163 1.24 10.60 -14.29
CA LYS A 163 1.82 11.59 -13.36
C LYS A 163 1.26 11.41 -11.95
N HIS A 164 -0.06 11.26 -11.83
CA HIS A 164 -0.69 11.01 -10.53
C HIS A 164 -0.20 9.71 -9.89
N TYR A 165 -0.09 8.63 -10.66
CA TYR A 165 0.54 7.39 -10.20
C TYR A 165 1.98 7.61 -9.72
N SER A 166 2.77 8.41 -10.45
CA SER A 166 4.13 8.81 -10.04
C SER A 166 4.12 9.51 -8.68
N ASP A 167 3.16 10.42 -8.45
CA ASP A 167 2.97 11.13 -7.18
C ASP A 167 2.70 10.10 -6.05
N THR A 168 1.81 9.12 -6.27
CA THR A 168 1.54 8.05 -5.27
C THR A 168 2.75 7.16 -4.98
N LYS A 169 3.59 6.89 -5.98
CA LYS A 169 4.81 6.08 -5.80
C LYS A 169 5.92 6.86 -5.09
N LEU A 170 5.95 8.18 -5.22
CA LEU A 170 6.80 9.04 -4.39
C LEU A 170 6.37 8.98 -2.92
N CYS A 171 5.06 9.02 -2.63
CA CYS A 171 4.57 8.83 -1.26
C CYS A 171 5.06 7.49 -0.65
N ASN A 172 5.14 6.42 -1.44
CA ASN A 172 5.68 5.14 -0.97
C ASN A 172 7.18 5.18 -0.64
N GLN A 173 7.97 5.97 -1.36
CA GLN A 173 9.38 6.18 -0.98
C GLN A 173 9.49 6.99 0.32
N MET A 174 8.70 8.06 0.45
CA MET A 174 8.66 8.86 1.67
C MET A 174 8.23 8.01 2.88
N LEU A 175 7.24 7.13 2.71
CA LEU A 175 6.83 6.16 3.73
C LEU A 175 7.96 5.20 4.10
N SER A 176 8.72 4.72 3.11
CA SER A 176 9.85 3.83 3.36
C SER A 176 10.89 4.49 4.25
N THR A 177 11.22 5.77 3.99
CA THR A 177 12.13 6.56 4.84
C THR A 177 11.55 6.78 6.24
N ALA A 178 10.28 7.15 6.35
CA ALA A 178 9.62 7.37 7.64
C ALA A 178 9.55 6.09 8.50
N LEU A 179 9.43 4.91 7.87
CA LEU A 179 9.44 3.63 8.58
C LEU A 179 10.82 3.30 9.16
N LEU A 180 11.92 3.68 8.50
CA LEU A 180 13.26 3.47 9.04
C LEU A 180 13.49 4.28 10.32
N GLU A 181 12.97 5.50 10.39
CA GLU A 181 13.02 6.32 11.60
C GLU A 181 12.09 5.79 12.70
N ARG A 182 10.90 5.32 12.31
CA ARG A 182 9.87 4.89 13.25
C ARG A 182 10.13 3.49 13.82
N TRP A 183 10.63 2.57 12.99
CA TRP A 183 10.90 1.17 13.32
C TRP A 183 12.38 0.84 13.01
N PRO A 184 13.32 1.27 13.87
CA PRO A 184 14.76 1.21 13.57
C PRO A 184 15.31 -0.21 13.37
N GLU A 185 14.69 -1.22 13.99
CA GLU A 185 15.09 -2.63 13.86
C GLU A 185 14.47 -3.31 12.62
N THR A 186 13.48 -2.68 11.98
CA THR A 186 12.82 -3.23 10.79
C THR A 186 13.62 -2.90 9.54
N LYS A 187 13.96 -3.92 8.75
CA LYS A 187 14.56 -3.70 7.43
C LYS A 187 13.50 -3.23 6.44
N VAL A 188 13.69 -2.06 5.82
CA VAL A 188 12.75 -1.52 4.83
C VAL A 188 13.40 -1.52 3.45
N PHE A 189 12.73 -2.14 2.48
CA PHE A 189 13.17 -2.19 1.08
C PHE A 189 12.08 -1.67 0.16
N SER A 190 12.51 -0.96 -0.89
CA SER A 190 11.67 -0.57 -2.02
C SER A 190 12.17 -1.29 -3.27
N VAL A 191 11.28 -1.98 -3.98
CA VAL A 191 11.62 -2.74 -5.19
C VAL A 191 10.87 -2.17 -6.38
N SER A 192 11.62 -1.82 -7.41
CA SER A 192 11.06 -1.41 -8.71
C SER A 192 11.18 -2.57 -9.70
N PRO A 193 10.07 -3.21 -10.10
CA PRO A 193 10.12 -4.40 -10.96
C PRO A 193 10.39 -4.08 -12.44
N GLY A 194 10.50 -2.79 -12.79
CA GLY A 194 10.54 -2.36 -14.19
C GLY A 194 9.17 -2.45 -14.86
N MET A 195 9.17 -2.48 -16.20
CA MET A 195 7.95 -2.79 -16.95
C MET A 195 7.72 -4.28 -16.90
N VAL A 196 6.54 -4.69 -16.46
CA VAL A 196 6.14 -6.09 -16.39
C VAL A 196 4.92 -6.25 -17.28
N ASP A 197 5.00 -7.21 -18.19
CA ASP A 197 3.85 -7.67 -18.97
C ASP A 197 3.01 -8.57 -18.07
N THR A 198 1.88 -8.07 -17.59
CA THR A 198 1.00 -8.72 -16.61
C THR A 198 -0.36 -9.05 -17.18
#